data_AF-A0A1X7H2J7-F1
#
_entry.id   AF-A0A1X7H2J7-F1
#
_cell.length_a   1.000
_cell.length_b   1.000
_cell.length_c   1.000
_cell.angle_alpha   90.00
_cell.angle_beta   90.00
_cell.angle_gamma   90.00
#
_symmetry.space_group_name_H-M   'P 1'
#
loop_
_entity.id
_entity.type
_entity.pdbx_description
1 polymer ?
#
loop_
_entity_poly.entity_id
_entity_poly.type
_entity_poly.pdbx_seq_one_letter_code
_entity_poly.pdbx_strand_id
1 'polypeptide(L)'
;MYLQPTAPTGDFSPVVTGSRSLGRLANRAIGRFALRMADRVYEPAVAQLRRRLALPAVSASEMRRRQERANWPVLHGFSTALVPRPSDWRPGLNVVGNWWPHHDPADRLPSGLEDFLSAGPRPVLVGFGSMASGDGERLSDIAVRTLRRAGLRGILQAGSAGLSAEGDDLFTIGDVRAPCCFRDWPRWSTTAGPALPPPRYAPGCPPSPCRSPRTSRSGRSASPPSVPPPTRSPSDPSLPKGSPAPFTRW
;
A
#
# COMPACT_ATOMS: atom_id res chain seq x y z
N MET A 1 -1.40 7.88 -20.20
CA MET A 1 -0.32 7.70 -19.21
C MET A 1 -0.99 7.33 -17.88
N TYR A 2 -0.48 6.34 -17.15
CA TYR A 2 -1.02 5.92 -15.85
C TYR A 2 0.10 5.56 -14.88
N LEU A 3 -0.05 5.85 -13.57
CA LEU A 3 0.93 5.48 -12.54
C LEU A 3 0.60 4.14 -11.85
N GLN A 4 -0.46 3.49 -12.30
CA GLN A 4 -1.00 2.25 -11.74
C GLN A 4 -1.45 1.35 -12.89
N PRO A 5 -1.54 0.02 -12.69
CA PRO A 5 -2.04 -0.91 -13.69
C PRO A 5 -3.57 -0.82 -13.83
N THR A 6 -4.06 0.25 -14.44
CA THR A 6 -5.50 0.54 -14.57
C THR A 6 -6.15 -0.10 -15.79
N ALA A 7 -5.36 -0.60 -16.75
CA ALA A 7 -5.87 -1.34 -17.90
C ALA A 7 -6.46 -2.69 -17.46
N PRO A 8 -7.68 -3.07 -17.90
CA PRO A 8 -8.32 -4.31 -17.47
C PRO A 8 -7.46 -5.53 -17.80
N THR A 9 -7.33 -6.43 -16.83
CA THR A 9 -6.59 -7.68 -16.97
C THR A 9 -7.28 -8.79 -16.19
N GLY A 10 -7.04 -10.03 -16.58
CA GLY A 10 -7.36 -11.20 -15.78
C GLY A 10 -6.37 -11.50 -14.65
N ASP A 11 -5.14 -10.99 -14.71
CA ASP A 11 -4.04 -11.44 -13.84
C ASP A 11 -4.18 -10.94 -12.38
N PHE A 12 -4.93 -9.87 -12.13
CA PHE A 12 -5.28 -9.40 -10.80
C PHE A 12 -6.64 -8.68 -10.78
N SER A 13 -7.19 -8.50 -9.57
CA SER A 13 -8.40 -7.71 -9.37
C SER A 13 -8.18 -6.25 -9.79
N PRO A 14 -9.16 -5.60 -10.43
CA PRO A 14 -9.10 -4.17 -10.70
C PRO A 14 -8.78 -3.36 -9.43
N VAL A 15 -7.93 -2.35 -9.57
CA VAL A 15 -7.48 -1.47 -8.46
C VAL A 15 -8.66 -0.87 -7.67
N VAL A 16 -9.80 -0.70 -8.33
CA VAL A 16 -11.01 -0.09 -7.76
C VAL A 16 -11.87 -1.08 -6.95
N THR A 17 -11.73 -2.39 -7.16
CA THR A 17 -12.63 -3.41 -6.58
C THR A 17 -12.03 -4.21 -5.42
N GLY A 18 -10.89 -3.78 -4.88
CA GLY A 18 -10.23 -4.39 -3.74
C GLY A 18 -9.33 -5.58 -4.10
N SER A 19 -8.80 -6.26 -3.06
CA SER A 19 -7.68 -7.22 -3.19
C SER A 19 -8.09 -8.67 -3.53
N ARG A 20 -9.38 -9.00 -3.57
CA ARG A 20 -9.85 -10.36 -3.86
C ARG A 20 -9.96 -10.59 -5.36
N SER A 21 -9.12 -11.48 -5.90
CA SER A 21 -9.20 -11.94 -7.28
C SER A 21 -10.32 -12.95 -7.45
N LEU A 22 -11.24 -12.72 -8.40
CA LEU A 22 -12.37 -13.60 -8.68
C LEU A 22 -12.14 -14.51 -9.90
N GLY A 23 -10.88 -14.63 -10.34
CA GLY A 23 -10.48 -15.39 -11.51
C GLY A 23 -10.34 -14.54 -12.78
N ARG A 24 -9.57 -15.03 -13.77
CA ARG A 24 -9.11 -14.23 -14.92
C ARG A 24 -10.24 -13.60 -15.74
N LEU A 25 -11.31 -14.35 -16.00
CA LEU A 25 -12.44 -13.86 -16.77
C LEU A 25 -13.24 -12.81 -15.99
N ALA A 26 -13.49 -13.07 -14.69
CA ALA A 26 -14.24 -12.16 -13.83
C ALA A 26 -13.47 -10.85 -13.62
N ASN A 27 -12.18 -10.91 -13.30
CA ASN A 27 -11.33 -9.72 -13.13
C ASN A 27 -11.36 -8.83 -14.38
N ARG A 28 -11.24 -9.44 -15.56
CA ARG A 28 -11.28 -8.71 -16.84
C ARG A 28 -12.66 -8.13 -17.13
N ALA A 29 -13.73 -8.87 -16.84
CA ALA A 29 -15.10 -8.39 -17.01
C ALA A 29 -15.40 -7.20 -16.07
N ILE A 30 -15.02 -7.30 -14.80
CA ILE A 30 -15.17 -6.25 -13.80
C ILE A 30 -14.37 -5.01 -14.21
N GLY A 31 -13.11 -5.16 -14.65
CA GLY A 31 -12.30 -4.05 -15.12
C GLY A 31 -12.92 -3.33 -16.33
N ARG A 32 -13.45 -4.09 -17.31
CA ARG A 32 -14.18 -3.51 -18.45
C ARG A 32 -15.46 -2.81 -18.04
N PHE A 33 -16.19 -3.37 -17.08
CA PHE A 33 -17.40 -2.76 -16.53
C PHE A 33 -17.08 -1.45 -15.82
N ALA A 34 -16.04 -1.42 -14.97
CA ALA A 34 -15.59 -0.22 -14.27
C ALA A 34 -15.23 0.91 -15.26
N LEU A 35 -14.54 0.60 -16.36
CA LEU A 35 -14.24 1.58 -17.41
C LEU A 35 -15.50 2.14 -18.08
N ARG A 36 -16.51 1.30 -18.35
CA ARG A 36 -17.79 1.76 -18.91
C ARG A 36 -18.55 2.67 -17.94
N MET A 37 -18.49 2.36 -16.65
CA MET A 37 -19.09 3.20 -15.62
C MET A 37 -18.40 4.57 -15.54
N ALA A 38 -17.06 4.58 -15.57
CA ALA A 38 -16.30 5.83 -15.65
C ALA A 38 -16.64 6.63 -16.91
N ASP A 39 -16.73 5.96 -18.08
CA ASP A 39 -17.13 6.59 -19.34
C ASP A 39 -18.48 7.30 -19.19
N ARG A 40 -19.49 6.64 -18.61
CA ARG A 40 -20.82 7.24 -18.41
C ARG A 40 -20.81 8.48 -17.51
N VAL A 41 -19.97 8.49 -16.48
CA VAL A 41 -19.84 9.65 -15.58
C VAL A 41 -19.29 10.86 -16.34
N TYR A 42 -18.32 10.67 -17.23
CA TYR A 42 -17.68 11.75 -17.97
C TYR A 42 -18.36 12.09 -19.31
N GLU A 43 -19.23 11.22 -19.83
CA GLU A 43 -19.87 11.36 -21.15
C GLU A 43 -20.54 12.73 -21.37
N PRO A 44 -21.36 13.28 -20.43
CA PRO A 44 -22.01 14.56 -20.66
C PRO A 44 -21.02 15.73 -20.79
N ALA A 45 -19.98 15.72 -19.96
CA ALA A 45 -18.93 16.74 -19.96
C ALA A 45 -18.10 16.68 -21.26
N VAL A 46 -17.73 15.47 -21.70
CA VAL A 46 -17.03 15.26 -22.97
C VAL A 46 -17.89 15.69 -24.15
N ALA A 47 -19.18 15.33 -24.17
CA ALA A 47 -20.10 15.71 -25.24
C ALA A 47 -20.26 17.24 -25.33
N GLN A 48 -20.36 17.94 -24.19
CA GLN A 48 -20.43 19.40 -24.16
C GLN A 48 -19.14 20.03 -24.70
N LEU A 49 -17.97 19.54 -24.29
CA LEU A 49 -16.68 20.04 -24.76
C LEU A 49 -16.52 19.86 -26.27
N ARG A 50 -16.90 18.70 -26.80
CA ARG A 50 -16.85 18.43 -28.24
C ARG A 50 -17.74 19.37 -29.04
N ARG A 51 -18.95 19.68 -28.57
CA ARG A 51 -19.83 20.67 -29.21
C ARG A 51 -19.20 22.06 -29.23
N ARG A 52 -18.62 22.51 -28.12
CA ARG A 52 -17.93 23.82 -28.04
C ARG A 52 -16.75 23.94 -28.99
N LEU A 53 -16.04 22.83 -29.23
CA LEU A 53 -14.89 22.76 -30.13
C LEU A 53 -15.26 22.35 -31.57
N ALA A 54 -16.56 22.29 -31.90
CA ALA A 54 -17.06 21.85 -33.21
C ALA A 54 -16.52 20.47 -33.67
N LEU A 55 -16.26 19.56 -32.72
CA LEU A 55 -15.78 18.21 -33.00
C LEU A 55 -16.95 17.25 -33.24
N PRO A 56 -16.81 16.23 -34.13
CA PRO A 56 -17.86 15.24 -34.38
C PRO A 56 -18.32 14.54 -33.11
N ALA A 57 -19.59 14.21 -32.97
CA ALA A 57 -20.06 13.43 -31.82
C ALA A 57 -19.41 12.02 -31.83
N VAL A 58 -18.84 11.62 -30.70
CA VAL A 58 -18.34 10.26 -30.49
C VAL A 58 -18.53 9.91 -29.03
N SER A 59 -19.01 8.71 -28.75
CA SER A 59 -19.13 8.25 -27.37
C SER A 59 -17.77 7.86 -26.80
N ALA A 60 -17.57 7.97 -25.48
CA ALA A 60 -16.31 7.60 -24.85
C ALA A 60 -15.94 6.13 -25.11
N SER A 61 -16.94 5.24 -25.09
CA SER A 61 -16.76 3.82 -25.45
C SER A 61 -16.32 3.61 -26.90
N GLU A 62 -16.84 4.39 -27.85
CA GLU A 62 -16.43 4.30 -29.24
C GLU A 62 -15.01 4.83 -29.46
N MET A 63 -14.69 5.96 -28.83
CA MET A 63 -13.34 6.52 -28.82
C MET A 63 -12.32 5.51 -28.27
N ARG A 64 -12.64 4.84 -27.15
CA ARG A 64 -11.82 3.78 -26.55
C ARG A 64 -11.61 2.62 -27.51
N ARG A 65 -12.67 2.13 -28.16
CA ARG A 65 -12.56 1.04 -29.16
C ARG A 65 -11.66 1.42 -30.32
N ARG A 66 -11.73 2.66 -30.82
CA ARG A 66 -10.83 3.15 -31.88
C ARG A 66 -9.37 3.16 -31.42
N GLN A 67 -9.10 3.67 -30.22
CA GLN A 67 -7.75 3.66 -29.63
C GLN A 67 -7.22 2.24 -29.41
N GLU A 68 -8.08 1.31 -28.98
CA GLU A 68 -7.71 -0.10 -28.80
C GLU A 68 -7.33 -0.74 -30.14
N ARG A 69 -8.16 -0.56 -31.19
CA ARG A 69 -7.91 -1.07 -32.55
C ARG A 69 -6.66 -0.49 -33.18
N ALA A 70 -6.37 0.77 -32.92
CA ALA A 70 -5.16 1.45 -33.40
C ALA A 70 -3.90 1.11 -32.57
N ASN A 71 -3.98 0.21 -31.58
CA ASN A 71 -2.90 -0.08 -30.64
C ASN A 71 -2.30 1.19 -30.01
N TRP A 72 -3.15 2.17 -29.70
CA TRP A 72 -2.71 3.47 -29.17
C TRP A 72 -1.80 3.28 -27.95
N PRO A 73 -0.63 3.96 -27.92
CA PRO A 73 0.36 3.75 -26.88
C PRO A 73 -0.13 4.29 -25.53
N VAL A 74 0.01 3.47 -24.50
CA VAL A 74 -0.28 3.82 -23.11
C VAL A 74 0.92 3.42 -22.26
N LEU A 75 1.59 4.42 -21.70
CA LEU A 75 2.71 4.24 -20.80
C LEU A 75 2.20 4.11 -19.35
N HIS A 76 2.61 3.04 -18.69
CA HIS A 76 2.36 2.79 -17.27
C HIS A 76 3.64 2.98 -16.48
N GLY A 77 3.65 4.00 -15.62
CA GLY A 77 4.78 4.41 -14.79
C GLY A 77 4.89 3.63 -13.48
N PHE A 78 4.88 2.29 -13.53
CA PHE A 78 5.12 1.44 -12.35
C PHE A 78 6.20 0.39 -12.62
N SER A 79 6.77 -0.17 -11.56
CA SER A 79 7.82 -1.18 -11.63
C SER A 79 7.26 -2.61 -11.75
N THR A 80 7.80 -3.39 -12.68
CA THR A 80 7.50 -4.82 -12.83
C THR A 80 7.98 -5.66 -11.66
N ALA A 81 8.88 -5.13 -10.82
CA ALA A 81 9.29 -5.77 -9.58
C ALA A 81 8.16 -5.79 -8.53
N LEU A 82 7.18 -4.90 -8.63
CA LEU A 82 6.01 -4.84 -7.73
C LEU A 82 4.82 -5.60 -8.30
N VAL A 83 4.51 -5.34 -9.57
CA VAL A 83 3.39 -5.96 -10.28
C VAL A 83 3.92 -6.44 -11.61
N PRO A 84 3.91 -7.76 -11.90
CA PRO A 84 4.35 -8.25 -13.20
C PRO A 84 3.45 -7.65 -14.29
N ARG A 85 4.04 -7.40 -15.46
CA ARG A 85 3.26 -6.99 -16.63
C ARG A 85 2.20 -8.06 -16.92
N PRO A 86 0.91 -7.70 -17.02
CA PRO A 86 -0.10 -8.67 -17.38
C PRO A 86 0.12 -9.29 -18.75
N SER A 87 -0.08 -10.61 -18.81
CA SER A 87 0.10 -11.41 -20.02
C SER A 87 -0.96 -11.15 -21.09
N ASP A 88 -2.13 -10.64 -20.69
CA ASP A 88 -3.27 -10.37 -21.57
C ASP A 88 -3.34 -8.92 -22.07
N TRP A 89 -2.31 -8.12 -21.78
CA TRP A 89 -2.18 -6.76 -22.29
C TRP A 89 -1.77 -6.73 -23.76
N ARG A 90 -2.60 -6.06 -24.56
CA ARG A 90 -2.36 -5.86 -25.99
C ARG A 90 -1.08 -5.04 -26.26
N PRO A 91 -0.52 -5.12 -27.48
CA PRO A 91 0.52 -4.21 -27.95
C PRO A 91 0.14 -2.73 -27.75
N GLY A 92 1.13 -1.89 -27.43
CA GLY A 92 0.94 -0.47 -27.14
C GLY A 92 0.69 -0.15 -25.67
N LEU A 93 0.25 -1.10 -24.84
CA LEU A 93 0.32 -0.93 -23.38
C LEU A 93 1.75 -1.21 -22.94
N ASN A 94 2.51 -0.25 -22.46
CA ASN A 94 3.90 -0.45 -22.03
C ASN A 94 4.05 -0.17 -20.53
N VAL A 95 4.86 -0.98 -19.84
CA VAL A 95 5.29 -0.70 -18.46
C VAL A 95 6.69 -0.11 -18.58
N VAL A 96 6.86 1.13 -18.14
CA VAL A 96 8.10 1.91 -18.37
C VAL A 96 8.88 2.21 -17.09
N GLY A 97 8.55 1.51 -15.99
CA GLY A 97 9.18 1.72 -14.70
C GLY A 97 8.57 2.89 -13.93
N ASN A 98 8.98 3.05 -12.68
CA ASN A 98 8.49 4.15 -11.84
C ASN A 98 8.97 5.49 -12.38
N TRP A 99 8.08 6.48 -12.37
CA TRP A 99 8.48 7.85 -12.62
C TRP A 99 8.70 8.57 -11.31
N TRP A 100 9.90 9.09 -11.20
CA TRP A 100 10.32 9.89 -10.08
C TRP A 100 10.17 11.35 -10.46
N PRO A 101 9.57 12.19 -9.61
CA PRO A 101 9.57 13.63 -9.85
C PRO A 101 11.03 14.12 -9.88
N HIS A 102 11.27 15.17 -10.66
CA HIS A 102 12.55 15.84 -10.65
C HIS A 102 12.86 16.36 -9.24
N HIS A 103 14.10 16.19 -8.81
CA HIS A 103 14.61 16.60 -7.52
C HIS A 103 15.79 17.54 -7.78
N ASP A 104 15.74 18.76 -7.25
CA ASP A 104 16.89 19.65 -7.27
C ASP A 104 17.85 19.23 -6.15
N PRO A 105 19.12 18.87 -6.42
CA PRO A 105 20.09 18.57 -5.36
C PRO A 105 20.23 19.67 -4.31
N ALA A 106 19.89 20.91 -4.64
CA ALA A 106 19.90 22.06 -3.74
C ALA A 106 18.62 22.19 -2.88
N ASP A 107 17.59 21.35 -3.09
CA ASP A 107 16.39 21.32 -2.25
C ASP A 107 16.80 21.00 -0.80
N ARG A 108 16.64 21.98 0.07
CA ARG A 108 16.90 21.83 1.51
C ARG A 108 15.70 21.23 2.21
N LEU A 109 15.98 20.45 3.26
CA LEU A 109 14.93 19.99 4.15
C LEU A 109 14.28 21.19 4.88
N PRO A 110 13.01 21.07 5.30
CA PRO A 110 12.36 22.09 6.11
C PRO A 110 13.20 22.44 7.34
N SER A 111 13.21 23.72 7.71
CA SER A 111 13.93 24.23 8.88
C SER A 111 13.60 23.41 10.14
N GLY A 112 14.62 23.02 10.89
CA GLY A 112 14.48 22.22 12.11
C GLY A 112 14.32 20.72 11.88
N LEU A 113 14.05 20.25 10.66
CA LEU A 113 14.00 18.81 10.37
C LEU A 113 15.40 18.19 10.45
N GLU A 114 16.43 18.86 9.90
CA GLU A 114 17.82 18.40 10.01
C GLU A 114 18.27 18.30 11.48
N ASP A 115 17.95 19.32 12.28
CA ASP A 115 18.25 19.34 13.71
C ASP A 115 17.53 18.20 14.42
N PHE A 116 16.23 18.01 14.17
CA PHE A 116 15.47 16.90 14.73
C PHE A 116 16.06 15.53 14.31
N LEU A 117 16.45 15.36 13.05
CA LEU A 117 17.06 14.12 12.59
C LEU A 117 18.42 13.86 13.27
N SER A 118 19.18 14.91 13.55
CA SER A 118 20.50 14.82 14.20
C SER A 118 20.43 14.65 15.72
N ALA A 119 19.35 15.12 16.37
CA ALA A 119 19.22 15.20 17.83
C ALA A 119 19.05 13.87 18.57
N GLY A 120 18.95 12.73 17.88
CA GLY A 120 18.76 11.47 18.59
C GLY A 120 18.51 10.24 17.72
N PRO A 121 17.89 9.20 18.30
CA PRO A 121 17.57 7.96 17.59
C PRO A 121 16.68 8.19 16.38
N ARG A 122 16.72 7.24 15.46
CA ARG A 122 16.07 7.38 14.17
C ARG A 122 14.52 7.48 14.26
N PRO A 123 13.86 8.59 13.86
CA PRO A 123 12.38 8.68 13.85
C PRO A 123 11.65 7.81 12.81
N VAL A 124 10.35 7.63 13.01
CA VAL A 124 9.42 6.98 12.05
C VAL A 124 8.52 8.02 11.40
N LEU A 125 8.45 8.05 10.07
CA LEU A 125 7.53 8.90 9.32
C LEU A 125 6.13 8.27 9.24
N VAL A 126 5.11 9.00 9.68
CA VAL A 126 3.70 8.62 9.63
C VAL A 126 2.94 9.62 8.76
N GLY A 127 2.25 9.13 7.73
CA GLY A 127 1.45 9.96 6.84
C GLY A 127 0.37 9.14 6.15
N PHE A 128 -0.82 9.70 6.03
CA PHE A 128 -1.99 9.03 5.43
C PHE A 128 -2.28 9.48 3.98
N GLY A 129 -1.46 10.38 3.43
CA GLY A 129 -1.63 10.92 2.10
C GLY A 129 -2.97 11.68 1.93
N SER A 130 -3.47 11.72 0.70
CA SER A 130 -4.67 12.49 0.33
C SER A 130 -6.00 11.79 0.66
N MET A 131 -5.98 10.63 1.34
CA MET A 131 -7.16 9.77 1.53
C MET A 131 -7.83 9.93 2.90
N ALA A 132 -7.25 10.73 3.80
CA ALA A 132 -7.68 10.82 5.20
C ALA A 132 -8.30 12.19 5.55
N SER A 133 -8.97 12.82 4.58
CA SER A 133 -9.66 14.09 4.80
C SER A 133 -10.83 13.90 5.76
N GLY A 134 -10.76 14.51 6.95
CA GLY A 134 -11.87 14.60 7.90
C GLY A 134 -11.62 14.07 9.33
N ASP A 135 -10.60 13.24 9.55
CA ASP A 135 -10.32 12.61 10.86
C ASP A 135 -8.93 12.98 11.43
N GLY A 136 -8.41 14.15 11.07
CA GLY A 136 -7.03 14.57 11.36
C GLY A 136 -6.61 14.48 12.81
N GLU A 137 -7.42 15.03 13.72
CA GLU A 137 -7.16 15.04 15.17
C GLU A 137 -7.11 13.62 15.73
N ARG A 138 -8.13 12.80 15.43
CA ARG A 138 -8.20 11.40 15.87
C ARG A 138 -7.03 10.58 15.35
N LEU A 139 -6.66 10.75 14.08
CA LEU A 139 -5.53 10.04 13.47
C LEU A 139 -4.20 10.48 14.06
N SER A 140 -4.05 11.78 14.35
CA SER A 140 -2.88 12.33 15.05
C SER A 140 -2.75 11.71 16.44
N ASP A 141 -3.82 11.70 17.22
CA ASP A 141 -3.86 11.09 18.55
C ASP A 141 -3.49 9.61 18.56
N ILE A 142 -3.96 8.86 17.56
CA ILE A 142 -3.61 7.45 17.40
C ILE A 142 -2.13 7.32 17.05
N ALA A 143 -1.62 8.11 16.11
CA ALA A 143 -0.22 8.09 15.72
C ALA A 143 0.71 8.43 16.89
N VAL A 144 0.45 9.53 17.60
CA VAL A 144 1.21 9.99 18.77
C VAL A 144 1.23 8.94 19.87
N ARG A 145 0.05 8.42 20.26
CA ARG A 145 -0.03 7.39 21.31
C ARG A 145 0.72 6.12 20.92
N THR A 146 0.66 5.73 19.64
CA THR A 146 1.34 4.54 19.14
C THR A 146 2.85 4.72 19.16
N LEU A 147 3.36 5.87 18.71
CA LEU A 147 4.78 6.19 18.71
C LEU A 147 5.36 6.22 20.14
N ARG A 148 4.68 6.92 21.06
CA ARG A 148 5.07 6.99 22.47
C ARG A 148 5.04 5.63 23.15
N ARG A 149 4.00 4.82 22.91
CA ARG A 149 3.93 3.44 23.43
C ARG A 149 5.04 2.55 22.89
N ALA A 150 5.48 2.79 21.66
CA ALA A 150 6.60 2.08 21.06
C ALA A 150 7.98 2.62 21.51
N GLY A 151 8.02 3.74 22.25
CA GLY A 151 9.27 4.42 22.61
C GLY A 151 10.02 4.98 21.40
N LEU A 152 9.30 5.31 20.32
CA LEU A 152 9.87 5.77 19.06
C LEU A 152 9.65 7.26 18.86
N ARG A 153 10.67 7.92 18.32
CA ARG A 153 10.52 9.28 17.77
C ARG A 153 9.75 9.22 16.46
N GLY A 154 9.01 10.28 16.14
CA GLY A 154 8.12 10.29 14.98
C GLY A 154 8.19 11.57 14.16
N ILE A 155 7.96 11.45 12.86
CA ILE A 155 7.68 12.57 11.98
C ILE A 155 6.26 12.39 11.46
N LEU A 156 5.39 13.38 11.63
CA LEU A 156 4.03 13.35 11.12
C LEU A 156 3.95 14.18 9.84
N GLN A 157 3.55 13.57 8.74
CA GLN A 157 3.28 14.27 7.49
C GLN A 157 1.82 14.73 7.49
N ALA A 158 1.59 16.04 7.62
CA ALA A 158 0.28 16.64 7.78
C ALA A 158 -0.71 16.16 6.70
N GLY A 159 -0.29 16.19 5.42
CA GLY A 159 -1.10 15.73 4.28
C GLY A 159 -2.47 16.41 4.22
N SER A 160 -3.44 15.83 3.50
CA SER A 160 -4.81 16.34 3.47
C SER A 160 -5.59 16.06 4.76
N ALA A 161 -5.03 15.24 5.65
CA ALA A 161 -5.60 14.92 6.94
C ALA A 161 -5.33 15.99 8.00
N GLY A 162 -4.37 16.89 7.78
CA GLY A 162 -4.00 17.90 8.78
C GLY A 162 -3.38 17.30 10.04
N LEU A 163 -2.56 16.25 9.90
CA LEU A 163 -1.88 15.66 11.06
C LEU A 163 -0.97 16.68 11.75
N SER A 164 -1.02 16.71 13.08
CA SER A 164 -0.14 17.55 13.88
C SER A 164 0.17 16.90 15.21
N ALA A 165 1.39 17.13 15.70
CA ALA A 165 1.81 16.72 17.03
C ALA A 165 2.89 17.67 17.55
N GLU A 166 2.93 17.78 18.88
CA GLU A 166 3.90 18.57 19.64
C GLU A 166 4.69 17.67 20.60
N GLY A 167 5.98 17.96 20.77
CA GLY A 167 6.89 17.29 21.70
C GLY A 167 8.29 17.09 21.13
N ASP A 168 9.29 16.94 21.99
CA ASP A 168 10.70 16.77 21.57
C ASP A 168 10.95 15.45 20.82
N ASP A 169 10.05 14.47 21.00
CA ASP A 169 10.06 13.17 20.33
C ASP A 169 9.34 13.18 18.98
N LEU A 170 8.66 14.27 18.62
CA LEU A 170 7.75 14.35 17.47
C LEU A 170 8.00 15.60 16.63
N PHE A 171 7.99 15.46 15.31
CA PHE A 171 8.14 16.59 14.40
C PHE A 171 7.06 16.57 13.32
N THR A 172 6.32 17.67 13.15
CA THR A 172 5.30 17.75 12.11
C THR A 172 5.88 18.41 10.87
N ILE A 173 5.77 17.74 9.72
CA ILE A 173 6.12 18.30 8.42
C ILE A 173 4.86 18.56 7.60
N GLY A 174 4.90 19.62 6.79
CA GLY A 174 3.90 19.88 5.76
C GLY A 174 4.03 18.92 4.58
N ASP A 175 3.65 19.38 3.39
CA ASP A 175 3.79 18.58 2.18
C ASP A 175 5.25 18.60 1.69
N VAL A 176 6.07 17.73 2.29
CA VAL A 176 7.45 17.53 1.84
C VAL A 176 7.45 16.45 0.77
N ARG A 177 8.11 16.72 -0.35
CA ARG A 177 8.27 15.75 -1.43
C ARG A 177 9.04 14.56 -0.89
N ALA A 178 8.37 13.40 -0.84
CA ALA A 178 8.92 12.16 -0.29
C ALA A 178 10.35 11.79 -0.77
N PRO A 179 10.76 12.03 -2.04
CA PRO A 179 12.12 11.71 -2.51
C PRO A 179 13.25 12.40 -1.74
N CYS A 180 13.07 13.66 -1.34
CA CYS A 180 14.10 14.41 -0.60
C CYS A 180 14.34 13.76 0.77
N CYS A 181 13.26 13.36 1.46
CA CYS A 181 13.36 12.66 2.74
C CYS A 181 14.00 11.26 2.61
N PHE A 182 13.81 10.56 1.47
CA PHE A 182 14.32 9.20 1.29
C PHE A 182 15.84 9.12 1.06
N ARG A 183 16.47 10.17 0.51
CA ARG A 183 17.93 10.20 0.29
C ARG A 183 18.69 10.20 1.61
N ASP A 184 18.23 11.01 2.55
CA ASP A 184 18.93 11.23 3.82
C ASP A 184 18.49 10.20 4.90
N TRP A 185 17.60 9.26 4.54
CA TRP A 185 16.95 8.30 5.45
C TRP A 185 16.97 6.82 4.98
N PRO A 186 17.92 5.98 5.43
CA PRO A 186 18.08 4.61 4.95
C PRO A 186 17.06 3.55 5.41
N ARG A 187 16.14 3.82 6.36
CA ARG A 187 15.24 2.76 6.90
C ARG A 187 13.82 3.26 7.20
N TRP A 188 12.95 3.05 6.22
CA TRP A 188 11.53 3.41 6.23
C TRP A 188 10.64 2.31 6.86
N SER A 189 9.51 2.71 7.45
CA SER A 189 8.35 1.83 7.67
C SER A 189 7.09 2.68 7.62
N THR A 190 6.38 2.64 6.49
CA THR A 190 5.07 3.30 6.33
C THR A 190 3.97 2.36 6.83
N THR A 191 3.08 2.85 7.69
CA THR A 191 1.84 2.15 8.02
C THR A 191 0.70 2.75 7.19
N ALA A 192 0.19 1.96 6.25
CA ALA A 192 -1.08 2.10 5.52
C ALA A 192 -1.27 3.33 4.58
N GLY A 193 -1.01 3.09 3.28
CA GLY A 193 -1.48 3.89 2.13
C GLY A 193 -0.87 3.35 0.82
N PRO A 194 -1.57 3.37 -0.34
CA PRO A 194 -1.03 2.84 -1.58
C PRO A 194 -0.02 3.83 -2.19
N ALA A 195 1.16 3.28 -2.49
CA ALA A 195 2.21 3.81 -3.36
C ALA A 195 3.15 4.89 -2.76
N LEU A 196 4.27 4.43 -2.21
CA LEU A 196 5.58 4.43 -2.89
C LEU A 196 6.36 3.18 -2.42
N PRO A 197 6.94 2.38 -3.32
CA PRO A 197 7.86 1.32 -2.90
C PRO A 197 9.13 1.95 -2.30
N PRO A 198 9.84 1.23 -1.42
CA PRO A 198 11.08 1.74 -0.85
C PRO A 198 12.13 2.11 -1.91
N PRO A 199 13.09 3.00 -1.59
CA PRO A 199 14.20 3.40 -2.46
C PRO A 199 15.07 2.23 -2.95
N ARG A 200 14.92 1.03 -2.36
CA ARG A 200 15.53 -0.23 -2.85
C ARG A 200 15.21 -0.55 -4.32
N TYR A 201 14.18 0.05 -4.90
CA TYR A 201 13.78 -0.13 -6.29
C TYR A 201 14.09 1.09 -7.18
N ALA A 202 14.79 2.10 -6.67
CA ALA A 202 15.28 3.22 -7.45
C ALA A 202 16.60 2.84 -8.16
N PRO A 203 16.78 3.22 -9.45
CA PRO A 203 18.06 3.03 -10.12
C PRO A 203 19.16 3.87 -9.44
N GLY A 204 20.25 3.23 -9.00
CA GLY A 204 21.41 3.89 -8.39
C GLY A 204 21.74 3.52 -6.94
N CYS A 205 20.90 2.74 -6.24
CA CYS A 205 21.26 2.23 -4.91
C CYS A 205 22.12 0.95 -5.00
N PRO A 206 23.31 0.89 -4.40
CA PRO A 206 24.09 -0.36 -4.32
C PRO A 206 23.36 -1.39 -3.44
N PRO A 207 23.37 -2.69 -3.81
CA PRO A 207 22.71 -3.72 -3.02
C PRO A 207 23.48 -3.98 -1.72
N SER A 208 22.97 -3.52 -0.58
CA SER A 208 23.49 -3.93 0.73
C SER A 208 23.02 -5.37 1.07
N PRO A 209 23.91 -6.26 1.56
CA PRO A 209 23.56 -7.65 1.82
C PRO A 209 22.84 -7.76 3.17
N CYS A 210 21.51 -7.74 3.14
CA CYS A 210 20.71 -8.28 4.26
C CYS A 210 20.05 -9.57 3.79
N ARG A 211 20.67 -10.70 4.15
CA ARG A 211 20.13 -12.05 4.03
C ARG A 211 19.06 -12.21 5.11
N SER A 212 17.78 -12.09 4.75
CA SER A 212 16.69 -12.61 5.60
C SER A 212 16.51 -14.11 5.32
N PRO A 213 16.24 -14.96 6.32
CA PRO A 213 16.05 -16.39 6.11
C PRO A 213 14.81 -16.62 5.24
N ARG A 214 14.95 -17.40 4.16
CA ARG A 214 13.80 -17.91 3.41
C ARG A 214 13.01 -18.85 4.31
N THR A 215 11.83 -18.43 4.75
CA THR A 215 10.79 -19.38 5.15
C THR A 215 10.24 -20.02 3.88
N SER A 216 10.74 -21.20 3.54
CA SER A 216 10.19 -22.04 2.47
C SER A 216 8.81 -22.53 2.89
N ARG A 217 7.76 -22.00 2.24
CA ARG A 217 6.42 -22.59 2.29
C ARG A 217 6.21 -23.39 1.01
N SER A 218 6.74 -24.60 0.96
CA SER A 218 6.34 -25.63 0.00
C SER A 218 5.47 -26.65 0.74
N GLY A 219 4.15 -26.56 0.54
CA GLY A 219 3.24 -27.61 0.93
C GLY A 219 3.46 -28.83 0.05
N ARG A 220 3.90 -29.93 0.66
CA ARG A 220 3.55 -31.29 0.25
C ARG A 220 3.02 -31.99 1.50
N SER A 221 1.85 -32.59 1.34
CA SER A 221 1.20 -33.45 2.32
C SER A 221 2.13 -34.60 2.69
N ALA A 222 2.42 -34.75 3.96
CA ALA A 222 2.85 -36.00 4.56
C ALA A 222 2.11 -36.14 5.89
N SER A 223 1.33 -37.21 6.00
CA SER A 223 0.54 -37.58 7.18
C SER A 223 1.44 -37.69 8.42
N PRO A 224 0.96 -37.29 9.62
CA PRO A 224 1.72 -37.48 10.84
C PRO A 224 1.78 -38.97 11.22
N PRO A 225 2.92 -39.50 11.71
CA PRO A 225 2.95 -40.82 12.30
C PRO A 225 2.16 -40.82 13.62
N SER A 226 1.26 -41.78 13.73
CA SER A 226 0.44 -42.10 14.90
C SER A 226 1.32 -42.51 16.09
N VAL A 227 1.29 -41.72 17.16
CA VAL A 227 1.82 -42.09 18.48
C VAL A 227 0.68 -42.73 19.28
N PRO A 228 0.82 -43.96 19.80
CA PRO A 228 -0.24 -44.63 20.54
C PRO A 228 -0.42 -44.03 21.95
N PRO A 229 -1.65 -44.00 22.49
CA PRO A 229 -1.90 -43.51 23.85
C PRO A 229 -1.37 -44.50 24.91
N PRO A 230 -0.89 -44.01 26.07
CA PRO A 230 -0.46 -44.88 27.15
C PRO A 230 -1.65 -45.61 27.78
N THR A 231 -1.51 -46.93 27.90
CA THR A 231 -2.41 -47.86 28.57
C THR A 231 -2.48 -47.58 30.07
N ARG A 232 -3.70 -47.51 30.62
CA ARG A 232 -3.98 -47.51 32.08
C ARG A 232 -4.34 -48.91 32.55
N SER A 233 -3.92 -49.23 33.78
CA SER A 233 -4.61 -49.99 34.86
C SER A 233 -3.72 -51.05 35.53
N PRO A 234 -4.03 -51.53 36.76
CA PRO A 234 -4.79 -50.93 37.86
C PRO A 234 -4.13 -51.12 39.26
N SER A 235 -4.40 -50.26 40.24
CA SER A 235 -4.65 -50.63 41.66
C SER A 235 -5.04 -49.42 42.51
N ASP A 236 -6.31 -49.40 42.93
CA ASP A 236 -6.83 -48.79 44.17
C ASP A 236 -6.60 -49.83 45.31
N PRO A 237 -6.77 -49.57 46.63
CA PRO A 237 -7.67 -48.59 47.25
C PRO A 237 -7.12 -47.84 48.48
N SER A 238 -7.66 -46.64 48.76
CA SER A 238 -8.29 -46.28 50.07
C SER A 238 -8.54 -44.76 50.22
N LEU A 239 -9.84 -44.42 50.24
CA LEU A 239 -10.45 -43.20 50.80
C LEU A 239 -10.41 -43.27 52.35
N PRO A 240 -10.68 -42.18 53.14
CA PRO A 240 -11.71 -41.17 52.84
C PRO A 240 -11.59 -39.72 53.39
N LYS A 241 -12.53 -38.89 52.88
CA LYS A 241 -13.27 -37.77 53.51
C LYS A 241 -12.59 -36.41 53.74
N GLY A 242 -13.19 -35.38 53.13
CA GLY A 242 -13.11 -33.98 53.60
C GLY A 242 -13.46 -32.91 52.57
N SER A 243 -14.75 -32.62 52.37
CA SER A 243 -15.24 -31.29 51.94
C SER A 243 -15.32 -30.38 53.17
N PRO A 244 -15.27 -29.02 53.08
CA PRO A 244 -16.02 -28.20 52.11
C PRO A 244 -15.29 -26.96 51.53
N ALA A 245 -16.00 -26.29 50.61
CA ALA A 245 -15.72 -25.06 49.87
C ALA A 245 -15.64 -23.77 50.76
N PRO A 246 -15.83 -22.55 50.20
CA PRO A 246 -14.97 -21.77 49.29
C PRO A 246 -14.52 -20.45 49.96
N PHE A 247 -13.53 -19.74 49.40
CA PHE A 247 -13.29 -18.33 49.75
C PHE A 247 -13.22 -17.42 48.52
N THR A 248 -13.93 -16.31 48.63
CA THR A 248 -14.13 -15.21 47.69
C THR A 248 -13.34 -13.99 48.16
N ARG A 249 -13.08 -13.06 47.22
CA ARG A 249 -12.60 -11.66 47.36
C ARG A 249 -11.08 -11.50 47.65
N TRP A 250 -10.36 -10.57 47.03
CA TRP A 250 -10.72 -9.26 46.45
C TRP A 250 -10.09 -9.04 45.07
#